data_AF-A0A9D9RUX8-F1
#
_entry.id   AF-A0A9D9RUX8-F1
#
_cell.length_a   1.000
_cell.length_b   1.000
_cell.length_c   1.000
_cell.angle_alpha   90.00
_cell.angle_beta   90.00
_cell.angle_gamma   90.00
#
_symmetry.space_group_name_H-M   'P 1'
#
loop_
_entity.id
_entity.type
_entity.pdbx_description
1 polymer ?
#
loop_
_entity_poly.entity_id
_entity_poly.type
_entity_poly.pdbx_seq_one_letter_code
_entity_poly.pdbx_strand_id
1 'polypeptide(L)' 'MARIILNMKPEEKSALLFLAEMEFRDPRDQAALIIRQELQRQGLLELVKPIIAPESPAVADDFLESVPRLR' A
#
# COMPACT_ATOMS: atom_id res chain seq x y z
N MET A 1 8.28 -6.05 -19.82
CA MET A 1 7.42 -4.98 -19.27
C MET A 1 7.13 -3.97 -20.37
N ALA A 2 5.93 -3.41 -20.41
CA ALA A 2 5.58 -2.36 -21.36
C ALA A 2 6.36 -1.07 -21.04
N ARG A 3 6.90 -0.41 -22.06
CA ARG A 3 7.58 0.88 -21.91
C ARG A 3 6.57 2.01 -22.11
N ILE A 4 6.41 2.86 -21.09
CA ILE A 4 5.61 4.07 -21.16
C ILE A 4 6.56 5.26 -21.30
N ILE A 5 6.26 6.18 -22.21
CA ILE A 5 7.03 7.42 -22.41
C ILE A 5 6.12 8.58 -21.98
N LEU A 6 6.62 9.38 -21.04
CA LEU A 6 5.93 10.58 -20.55
C LEU A 6 6.53 11.81 -21.21
N ASN A 7 5.70 12.55 -21.93
CA ASN A 7 6.08 13.86 -22.45
C ASN A 7 5.79 14.90 -21.36
N MET A 8 6.84 15.49 -20.82
CA MET A 8 6.77 16.48 -19.74
C MET A 8 7.37 17.80 -20.22
N LYS A 9 6.80 18.90 -19.73
CA LYS A 9 7.42 20.22 -19.87
C LYS A 9 8.71 20.29 -19.01
N PRO A 10 9.63 21.22 -19.31
CA PRO A 10 10.86 21.37 -18.53
C PRO A 10 10.62 21.60 -17.03
N GLU A 11 9.57 22.33 -16.68
CA GLU A 11 9.21 22.65 -15.29
C GLU A 11 8.71 21.40 -14.56
N GLU A 12 7.84 20.62 -15.20
CA GLU A 12 7.31 19.35 -14.68
C GLU A 12 8.43 18.33 -14.45
N LYS A 13 9.37 18.23 -15.39
CA LYS A 13 10.55 17.38 -15.26
C LYS A 13 11.40 17.80 -14.07
N SER A 14 11.64 19.10 -13.90
CA SER A 14 12.45 19.63 -12.80
C SER A 14 11.78 19.37 -11.45
N ALA A 15 10.46 19.58 -11.36
CA ALA A 15 9.68 19.29 -10.16
C ALA A 15 9.71 17.80 -9.80
N LEU A 16 9.57 16.90 -10.79
CA LEU A 16 9.65 15.45 -10.56
C LEU A 16 11.03 15.04 -10.03
N LEU A 17 12.12 15.55 -10.62
CA LEU A 17 13.48 15.24 -10.18
C LEU A 17 13.74 15.73 -8.76
N PHE A 18 13.33 16.96 -8.46
CA PHE A 18 13.46 17.54 -7.13
C PHE A 18 12.68 16.74 -6.09
N LEU A 19 11.44 16.36 -6.38
CA LEU A 19 10.62 15.56 -5.48
C LEU A 19 11.20 14.16 -5.26
N ALA A 20 11.69 13.52 -6.32
CA ALA A 20 12.32 12.21 -6.23
C ALA A 20 13.58 12.24 -5.36
N GLU A 21 14.39 13.30 -5.47
CA GLU A 21 15.56 13.51 -4.61
C GLU A 21 15.15 13.72 -3.14
N MET A 22 14.16 14.59 -2.88
CA MET A 22 13.65 14.84 -1.53
C MET A 22 13.12 13.57 -0.84
N GLU A 23 12.48 12.69 -1.61
CA GLU A 23 11.93 11.43 -1.12
C GLU A 23 12.90 10.24 -1.23
N PHE A 24 14.17 10.49 -1.58
CA PHE A 24 15.20 9.46 -1.76
C PHE A 24 14.75 8.31 -2.67
N ARG A 25 14.12 8.64 -3.80
CA ARG A 25 13.55 7.68 -4.74
C ARG A 25 14.10 7.85 -6.15
N ASP A 26 14.15 6.77 -6.92
CA ASP A 26 14.37 6.86 -8.35
C ASP A 26 13.25 7.69 -9.02
N PRO A 27 13.57 8.63 -9.93
CA PRO A 27 12.56 9.45 -10.60
C PRO A 27 11.48 8.68 -11.35
N ARG A 28 11.80 7.48 -11.88
CA ARG A 28 10.81 6.64 -12.57
C ARG A 28 9.82 6.04 -11.58
N ASP A 29 10.30 5.59 -10.43
CA ASP A 29 9.45 5.06 -9.37
C ASP A 29 8.60 6.17 -8.75
N GLN A 30 9.14 7.39 -8.64
CA GLN A 30 8.37 8.54 -8.21
C GLN A 30 7.26 8.89 -9.20
N ALA A 31 7.56 8.92 -10.50
CA ALA A 31 6.54 9.14 -11.53
C ALA A 31 5.46 8.04 -11.50
N ALA A 32 5.86 6.78 -11.35
CA ALA A 32 4.94 5.65 -11.25
C ALA A 32 4.02 5.77 -10.02
N LEU A 33 4.54 6.22 -8.87
CA LEU A 33 3.73 6.46 -7.67
C LEU A 33 2.68 7.54 -7.93
N ILE A 34 3.10 8.70 -8.45
CA ILE A 34 2.21 9.83 -8.72
C ILE A 34 1.08 9.41 -9.66
N ILE A 35 1.43 8.72 -10.75
CA ILE A 35 0.45 8.20 -11.71
C ILE A 35 -0.49 7.21 -11.05
N ARG A 36 0.03 6.27 -10.25
CA ARG A 36 -0.79 5.28 -9.54
C ARG A 36 -1.79 5.97 -8.60
N GLN A 37 -1.34 6.93 -7.81
CA GLN A 37 -2.20 7.68 -6.88
C GLN A 37 -3.29 8.44 -7.62
N GLU A 38 -2.95 9.07 -8.74
CA GLU A 38 -3.94 9.79 -9.56
C GLU A 38 -4.96 8.83 -10.19
N LEU A 39 -4.51 7.68 -10.72
CA LEU A 39 -5.42 6.67 -11.25
C LEU A 39 -6.36 6.13 -10.17
N GLN A 40 -5.87 5.92 -8.94
CA GLN A 40 -6.71 5.53 -7.80
C GLN A 40 -7.72 6.63 -7.45
N ARG A 41 -7.28 7.88 -7.40
CA ARG A 41 -8.13 9.05 -7.12
C ARG A 41 -9.26 9.20 -8.12
N GLN A 42 -9.00 8.86 -9.39
CA GLN A 42 -9.97 8.87 -10.48
C GLN A 42 -10.83 7.59 -10.54
N GLY A 43 -10.61 6.62 -9.66
CA GLY A 43 -11.31 5.33 -9.67
C GLY A 43 -10.94 4.41 -10.85
N LEU A 44 -9.84 4.71 -11.56
CA LEU A 44 -9.32 3.93 -12.69
C LEU A 44 -8.44 2.75 -12.23
N LEU A 45 -8.03 2.77 -10.97
CA LEU A 45 -7.32 1.67 -10.33
C LEU A 45 -7.98 1.38 -8.98
N GLU A 46 -8.40 0.15 -8.77
CA GLU A 46 -8.95 -0.27 -7.48
C GLU A 46 -7.89 -0.14 -6.38
N LEU A 47 -8.28 0.47 -5.26
CA LEU A 47 -7.50 0.39 -4.04
C LEU A 47 -7.53 -1.08 -3.62
N VAL A 48 -6.37 -1.74 -3.58
CA VAL A 48 -6.26 -3.04 -2.93
C VAL A 48 -6.65 -2.81 -1.48
N LYS A 49 -7.91 -3.12 -1.15
CA LYS A 49 -8.40 -3.05 0.22
C LYS A 49 -7.48 -3.98 1.01
N PRO A 50 -6.75 -3.49 2.04
CA PRO A 50 -5.99 -4.39 2.87
C PRO A 50 -6.97 -5.46 3.33
N ILE A 51 -6.62 -6.72 3.10
CA ILE A 51 -7.34 -7.85 3.68
C ILE A 51 -7.18 -7.65 5.17
N ILE A 52 -8.18 -7.04 5.80
CA ILE A 52 -8.33 -7.06 7.25
C ILE A 52 -8.40 -8.55 7.53
N ALA A 53 -7.32 -9.12 8.06
CA ALA A 53 -7.34 -10.48 8.55
C ALA A 53 -8.58 -10.58 9.43
N PRO A 54 -9.53 -11.50 9.16
CA PRO A 54 -10.72 -11.60 9.98
C PRO A 54 -10.22 -11.74 11.42
N GLU A 55 -10.57 -10.74 12.22
CA GLU A 55 -10.38 -10.71 13.66
C GLU A 55 -10.84 -12.08 14.14
N SER A 56 -9.91 -12.90 14.62
CA SER A 56 -10.22 -14.25 15.08
C SER A 56 -11.35 -14.15 16.09
N PRO A 57 -12.57 -14.61 15.78
CA PRO A 57 -13.58 -14.71 16.81
C PRO A 57 -13.24 -15.94 17.65
N ALA A 58 -13.52 -15.85 18.94
CA ALA A 58 -13.48 -16.94 19.92
C ALA A 58 -12.10 -17.33 20.46
N VAL A 59 -11.70 -16.64 21.53
CA VAL A 59 -11.63 -17.38 22.80
C VAL A 59 -12.73 -16.81 23.66
N ALA A 60 -13.92 -17.41 23.54
CA ALA A 60 -14.95 -17.24 24.56
C ALA A 60 -14.37 -17.79 25.86
N ASP A 61 -14.55 -17.03 26.93
CA ASP A 61 -14.49 -17.50 28.29
C ASP A 61 -15.32 -18.78 28.44
N ASP A 62 -14.67 -19.94 28.40
CA ASP A 62 -15.21 -21.20 28.94
C ASP A 62 -14.16 -22.30 28.81
N PHE A 63 -13.29 -22.43 29.81
CA PHE A 63 -12.71 -23.71 30.24
C PHE A 63 -12.07 -23.55 31.64
N LEU A 64 -12.86 -23.00 32.56
CA LEU A 64 -12.73 -23.35 33.97
C LEU A 64 -13.63 -24.57 34.19
N GLU A 65 -13.11 -25.78 33.99
CA GLU A 65 -13.46 -26.94 34.82
C GLU A 65 -12.69 -28.19 34.37
N SER A 66 -12.24 -28.96 35.37
CA SER A 66 -11.77 -30.34 35.27
C SER A 66 -10.29 -30.59 34.94
N VAL A 67 -9.39 -30.20 35.86
CA VAL A 67 -8.18 -31.00 36.08
C VAL A 67 -8.46 -31.99 37.22
N PRO A 68 -8.44 -33.31 36.97
CA PRO A 68 -8.73 -34.30 38.00
C PRO A 68 -7.56 -34.43 38.98
N ARG A 69 -7.89 -34.53 40.27
CA ARG A 69 -6.96 -34.84 41.37
C ARG A 69 -6.26 -36.17 41.12
N LEU A 70 -4.92 -36.18 41.26
CA LEU A 70 -4.15 -37.41 41.40
C LEU A 70 -3.58 -37.49 42.83
N ARG A 71 -4.13 -38.49 43.53
CA ARG A 71 -3.77 -39.20 44.77
C ARG A 71 -2.80 -38.57 45.77
#